data_AF-A0A949ZEC1-F1
#
_entry.id   AF-A0A949ZEC1-F1
#
_cell.length_a   1.000
_cell.length_b   1.000
_cell.length_c   1.000
_cell.angle_alpha   90.00
_cell.angle_beta   90.00
_cell.angle_gamma   90.00
#
_symmetry.space_group_name_H-M   'P 1'
#
loop_
_entity.id
_entity.type
_entity.pdbx_description
1 polymer ?
#
loop_
_entity_poly.entity_id
_entity_poly.type
_entity_poly.pdbx_seq_one_letter_code
_entity_poly.pdbx_strand_id
1 'polypeptide(L)'
;MAQLDLHCPNGCGEGLFEALNAQVLVDRAGRYVRHRVDGVTYVCATCQTVAVDLAATARELRRGEAGNAETLRCPSCGLEMLPPEDDPRAAVVECPACETRFAIEEGMLHLHGRGFGEESEEA
;
A
#
# COMPACT_ATOMS: atom_id res chain seq x y z
N MET A 1 -4.67 -22.79 -10.88
CA MET A 1 -5.59 -22.42 -9.78
C MET A 1 -4.81 -21.54 -8.83
N ALA A 2 -5.40 -20.45 -8.31
CA ALA A 2 -4.73 -19.64 -7.31
C ALA A 2 -4.58 -20.45 -6.01
N GLN A 3 -3.39 -20.44 -5.42
CA GLN A 3 -3.15 -21.08 -4.13
C GLN A 3 -3.82 -20.25 -3.02
N LEU A 4 -4.55 -20.93 -2.14
CA LEU A 4 -5.12 -20.38 -0.91
C LEU A 4 -4.12 -20.56 0.24
N ASP A 5 -3.96 -19.55 1.07
CA ASP A 5 -3.13 -19.60 2.28
C ASP A 5 -3.92 -19.04 3.46
N LEU A 6 -4.80 -19.87 4.02
CA LEU A 6 -5.80 -19.47 5.01
C LEU A 6 -5.24 -19.50 6.44
N HIS A 7 -5.38 -18.38 7.14
CA HIS A 7 -4.98 -18.23 8.52
C HIS A 7 -6.13 -17.78 9.42
N CYS A 8 -6.25 -18.42 10.58
CA CYS A 8 -7.15 -17.97 11.64
C CYS A 8 -6.47 -16.82 12.40
N PRO A 9 -7.06 -15.61 12.46
CA PRO A 9 -6.45 -14.47 13.15
C PRO A 9 -6.36 -14.67 14.68
N ASN A 10 -7.17 -15.57 15.24
CA ASN A 10 -7.12 -15.93 16.66
C ASN A 10 -6.06 -17.01 16.97
N GLY A 11 -5.31 -17.48 15.97
CA GLY A 11 -4.21 -18.44 16.18
C GLY A 11 -4.65 -19.89 16.42
N CYS A 12 -5.86 -20.28 16.02
CA CYS A 12 -6.28 -21.69 16.09
C CYS A 12 -5.40 -22.55 15.16
N GLY A 13 -4.79 -23.61 15.70
CA GLY A 13 -3.77 -24.42 15.02
C GLY A 13 -4.29 -25.64 14.23
N GLU A 14 -5.59 -25.88 14.20
CA GLU A 14 -6.20 -27.08 13.63
C GLU A 14 -6.14 -27.14 12.08
N GLY A 15 -5.94 -25.99 11.42
CA GLY A 15 -5.89 -25.90 9.96
C GLY A 15 -7.21 -26.23 9.25
N LEU A 16 -8.32 -26.36 9.99
CA LEU A 16 -9.64 -26.66 9.46
C LEU A 16 -10.48 -25.39 9.26
N PHE A 17 -10.99 -25.22 8.04
CA PHE A 17 -11.79 -24.07 7.65
C PHE A 17 -13.05 -24.51 6.90
N GLU A 18 -14.13 -23.78 7.14
CA GLU A 18 -15.41 -23.96 6.47
C GLU A 18 -15.60 -22.90 5.40
N ALA A 19 -16.12 -23.31 4.25
CA ALA A 19 -16.46 -22.43 3.14
C ALA A 19 -17.92 -21.97 3.26
N LEU A 20 -18.12 -20.73 3.70
CA LEU A 20 -19.44 -20.11 3.68
C LEU A 20 -19.76 -19.62 2.27
N ASN A 21 -21.05 -19.62 1.94
CA ASN A 21 -21.60 -19.10 0.68
C ASN A 21 -21.00 -19.69 -0.62
N ALA A 22 -20.34 -20.84 -0.53
CA ALA A 22 -19.80 -21.52 -1.70
C ALA A 22 -20.94 -22.07 -2.57
N GLN A 23 -21.00 -21.61 -3.82
CA GLN A 23 -22.02 -22.06 -4.76
C GLN A 23 -21.73 -23.50 -5.17
N VAL A 24 -22.65 -24.41 -4.92
CA VAL A 24 -22.52 -25.83 -5.30
C VAL A 24 -23.13 -26.06 -6.68
N LEU A 25 -22.36 -26.66 -7.58
CA LEU A 25 -22.83 -27.16 -8.86
C LEU A 25 -23.22 -28.63 -8.72
N VAL A 26 -24.41 -28.93 -9.19
CA VAL A 26 -24.95 -30.28 -9.26
C VAL A 26 -25.28 -30.66 -10.71
N ASP A 27 -25.29 -31.95 -11.02
CA ASP A 27 -25.72 -32.45 -12.31
C ASP A 27 -27.27 -32.47 -12.45
N ARG A 28 -27.77 -32.96 -13.59
CA ARG A 28 -29.23 -33.07 -13.82
C ARG A 28 -29.93 -34.03 -12.87
N ALA A 29 -29.21 -34.95 -12.23
CA ALA A 29 -29.74 -35.88 -11.24
C ALA A 29 -29.60 -35.34 -9.79
N GLY A 30 -29.10 -34.10 -9.62
CA GLY A 30 -28.90 -33.47 -8.31
C GLY A 30 -27.64 -33.95 -7.58
N ARG A 31 -26.73 -34.67 -8.25
CA ARG A 31 -25.48 -35.14 -7.63
C ARG A 31 -24.46 -34.03 -7.59
N TYR A 32 -23.71 -33.95 -6.50
CA TYR A 32 -22.60 -33.02 -6.35
C TYR A 32 -21.58 -33.20 -7.48
N VAL A 33 -21.20 -32.09 -8.12
CA VAL A 33 -20.13 -32.05 -9.13
C VAL A 33 -18.93 -31.30 -8.56
N ARG A 34 -19.15 -30.07 -8.10
CA ARG A 34 -18.10 -29.21 -7.52
C ARG A 34 -18.73 -28.05 -6.77
N HIS A 35 -17.94 -27.34 -5.98
CA HIS A 35 -18.26 -25.99 -5.52
C HIS A 35 -17.45 -24.95 -6.30
N ARG A 36 -17.97 -23.72 -6.44
CA ARG A 36 -17.19 -22.56 -6.87
C ARG A 36 -16.44 -22.01 -5.67
N VAL A 37 -15.19 -21.65 -5.89
CA VAL A 37 -14.30 -21.05 -4.87
C VAL A 37 -14.22 -19.53 -5.00
N ASP A 38 -14.78 -18.96 -6.06
CA ASP A 38 -14.80 -17.52 -6.29
C ASP A 38 -15.80 -16.84 -5.35
N GLY A 39 -15.35 -15.81 -4.61
CA GLY A 39 -16.19 -15.05 -3.69
C GLY A 39 -16.63 -15.83 -2.44
N VAL A 40 -15.94 -16.93 -2.10
CA VAL A 40 -16.19 -17.73 -0.89
C VAL A 40 -15.62 -17.03 0.33
N THR A 41 -16.40 -17.00 1.42
CA THR A 41 -15.90 -16.57 2.73
C THR A 41 -15.45 -17.81 3.50
N TYR A 42 -14.19 -17.84 3.93
CA TYR A 42 -13.69 -18.94 4.77
C TYR A 42 -13.73 -18.55 6.24
N VAL A 43 -14.17 -19.47 7.11
CA VAL A 43 -14.18 -19.29 8.58
C VAL A 43 -13.44 -20.43 9.27
N CYS A 44 -12.80 -20.15 10.40
CA CYS A 44 -12.18 -21.19 11.21
C CYS A 44 -13.26 -22.11 11.80
N ALA A 45 -13.13 -23.43 11.59
CA ALA A 45 -14.11 -24.38 12.11
C ALA A 45 -14.21 -24.35 13.66
N THR A 46 -13.11 -23.99 14.34
CA THR A 46 -13.03 -23.96 15.81
C THR A 46 -13.69 -22.72 16.43
N CYS A 47 -13.34 -21.52 15.95
CA CYS A 47 -13.76 -20.26 16.58
C CYS A 47 -14.69 -19.41 15.71
N GLN A 48 -15.04 -19.89 14.51
CA GLN A 48 -15.98 -19.27 13.57
C GLN A 48 -15.59 -17.84 13.12
N THR A 49 -14.36 -17.43 13.39
CA THR A 49 -13.81 -16.15 12.90
C THR A 49 -13.43 -16.28 11.42
N VAL A 50 -13.66 -15.20 10.66
CA VAL A 50 -13.28 -15.11 9.25
C VAL A 50 -11.77 -15.30 9.10
N ALA A 51 -11.39 -16.23 8.23
CA ALA A 51 -10.01 -16.52 7.90
C ALA A 51 -9.43 -15.45 6.97
N VAL A 52 -8.13 -15.20 7.10
CA VAL A 52 -7.37 -14.31 6.22
C VAL A 52 -6.64 -15.16 5.19
N ASP A 53 -6.82 -14.88 3.90
CA ASP A 53 -6.00 -15.47 2.83
C ASP A 53 -4.73 -14.62 2.61
N LEU A 54 -3.60 -15.05 3.18
CA LEU A 54 -2.33 -14.32 3.06
C LEU A 54 -1.82 -14.30 1.61
N ALA A 55 -2.13 -15.32 0.81
CA ALA A 55 -1.77 -15.33 -0.60
C ALA A 55 -2.57 -14.27 -1.37
N ALA A 56 -3.84 -14.02 -1.01
CA ALA A 56 -4.60 -12.89 -1.55
C ALA A 56 -4.03 -11.56 -1.10
N THR A 57 -3.75 -11.39 0.19
CA THR A 57 -3.14 -10.16 0.73
C THR A 57 -1.83 -9.81 0.01
N ALA A 58 -0.94 -10.80 -0.20
CA ALA A 58 0.30 -10.60 -0.93
C ALA A 58 0.10 -10.26 -2.42
N ARG A 59 -1.00 -10.71 -3.05
CA ARG A 59 -1.35 -10.32 -4.42
C ARG A 59 -1.84 -8.87 -4.47
N GLU A 60 -2.64 -8.45 -3.50
CA GLU A 60 -3.15 -7.07 -3.43
C GLU A 60 -2.05 -6.07 -3.07
N LEU A 61 -1.14 -6.40 -2.14
CA LEU A 61 0.03 -5.57 -1.81
C LEU A 61 0.88 -5.31 -3.05
N ARG A 62 1.26 -6.36 -3.78
CA ARG A 62 2.03 -6.23 -5.03
C ARG A 62 1.32 -5.39 -6.09
N ARG A 63 -0.01 -5.40 -6.12
CA ARG A 63 -0.80 -4.55 -7.04
C ARG A 63 -0.76 -3.09 -6.61
N GLY A 64 -0.82 -2.82 -5.30
CA GLY A 64 -0.78 -1.46 -4.74
C GLY A 64 0.61 -0.80 -4.81
N GLU A 65 1.68 -1.57 -4.60
CA GLU A 65 3.06 -1.07 -4.71
C GLU A 65 3.40 -0.61 -6.13
N ALA A 66 2.79 -1.21 -7.16
CA ALA A 66 2.97 -0.79 -8.55
C ALA A 66 2.31 0.57 -8.86
N GLY A 67 1.46 1.10 -7.97
CA GLY A 67 0.65 2.30 -8.24
C GLY A 67 1.03 3.56 -7.47
N ASN A 68 1.84 3.48 -6.40
CA ASN A 68 1.94 4.55 -5.38
C ASN A 68 3.37 5.00 -5.04
N ALA A 69 4.35 4.83 -5.93
CA ALA A 69 5.57 5.61 -5.82
C ALA A 69 5.30 7.01 -6.38
N GLU A 70 4.67 7.89 -5.58
CA GLU A 70 4.57 9.31 -5.93
C GLU A 70 5.97 9.85 -6.18
N THR A 71 6.30 10.06 -7.46
CA THR A 71 7.63 10.53 -7.84
C THR A 71 7.66 12.03 -7.62
N LEU A 72 8.56 12.47 -6.74
CA LEU A 72 8.80 13.87 -6.45
C LEU A 72 9.68 14.46 -7.55
N ARG A 73 9.26 15.58 -8.15
CA ARG A 73 10.06 16.27 -9.16
C ARG A 73 10.64 17.57 -8.61
N CYS A 74 11.95 17.75 -8.70
CA CYS A 74 12.60 19.00 -8.32
C CYS A 74 12.10 20.15 -9.23
N PRO A 75 11.58 21.26 -8.67
CA PRO A 75 11.11 22.38 -9.48
C PRO A 75 12.25 23.17 -10.15
N SER A 76 13.49 23.03 -9.67
CA SER A 76 14.65 23.78 -10.14
C SER A 76 15.37 23.09 -11.31
N CYS A 77 15.74 21.81 -11.15
CA CYS A 77 16.47 21.06 -12.17
C CYS A 77 15.65 19.97 -12.86
N GLY A 78 14.42 19.70 -12.41
CA GLY A 78 13.54 18.69 -13.00
C GLY A 78 13.89 17.24 -12.67
N LEU A 79 14.86 17.00 -11.77
CA LEU A 79 15.22 15.65 -11.32
C LEU A 79 14.03 14.96 -10.65
N GLU A 80 13.75 13.73 -11.07
CA GLU A 80 12.76 12.84 -10.46
C GLU A 80 13.40 12.05 -9.31
N MET A 81 12.73 12.01 -8.17
CA MET A 81 13.24 11.52 -6.90
C MET A 81 12.14 10.78 -6.14
N LEU A 82 12.52 9.83 -5.29
CA LEU A 82 11.59 9.22 -4.36
C LEU A 82 11.39 10.15 -3.14
N PRO A 83 10.17 10.21 -2.56
CA PRO A 83 9.95 10.89 -1.30
C PRO A 83 10.81 10.26 -0.19
N PRO A 84 11.26 11.04 0.81
CA PRO A 84 12.02 10.51 1.93
C PRO A 84 11.19 9.47 2.73
N GLU A 85 11.78 8.31 3.02
CA GLU A 85 11.12 7.21 3.75
C GLU A 85 10.96 7.52 5.25
N ASP A 86 11.86 8.33 5.83
CA ASP A 86 11.96 8.56 7.28
C ASP A 86 10.87 9.50 7.84
N ASP A 87 10.27 10.34 6.99
CA ASP A 87 9.10 11.14 7.33
C ASP A 87 8.31 11.50 6.04
N PRO A 88 7.21 10.79 5.73
CA PRO A 88 6.38 11.08 4.56
C PRO A 88 5.64 12.43 4.66
N ARG A 89 5.76 13.14 5.78
CA ARG A 89 5.28 14.52 5.98
C ARG A 89 6.43 15.52 6.10
N ALA A 90 7.66 15.14 5.77
CA ALA A 90 8.79 16.05 5.76
C ALA A 90 8.44 17.27 4.89
N ALA A 91 8.21 18.40 5.55
CA ALA A 91 7.71 19.60 4.92
C ALA A 91 8.72 20.24 3.95
N VAL A 92 9.97 19.76 3.91
CA VAL A 92 11.05 20.29 3.06
C VAL A 92 11.97 19.15 2.60
N VAL A 93 12.18 19.04 1.29
CA VAL A 93 13.11 18.10 0.63
C VAL A 93 14.25 18.88 -0.02
N GLU A 94 15.46 18.34 0.05
CA GLU A 94 16.64 18.86 -0.65
C GLU A 94 16.97 18.01 -1.87
N CYS A 95 17.11 18.65 -3.03
CA CYS A 95 17.50 17.97 -4.26
C CYS A 95 19.00 17.60 -4.23
N PRO A 96 19.39 16.33 -4.43
CA PRO A 96 20.80 15.91 -4.40
C PRO A 96 21.60 16.38 -5.62
N ALA A 97 20.95 16.84 -6.69
CA ALA A 97 21.64 17.30 -7.90
C ALA A 97 21.88 18.81 -7.97
N CYS A 98 21.02 19.61 -7.34
CA CYS A 98 21.11 21.08 -7.41
C CYS A 98 20.96 21.77 -6.05
N GLU A 99 20.91 20.99 -4.97
CA GLU A 99 20.86 21.46 -3.57
C GLU A 99 19.66 22.38 -3.27
N THR A 100 18.66 22.40 -4.16
CA THR A 100 17.44 23.18 -3.98
C THR A 100 16.58 22.54 -2.91
N ARG A 101 16.18 23.32 -1.91
CA ARG A 101 15.27 22.92 -0.83
C ARG A 101 13.86 23.40 -1.16
N PHE A 102 12.86 22.51 -1.15
CA PHE A 102 11.48 22.83 -1.51
C PHE A 102 10.46 22.00 -0.71
N ALA A 103 9.25 22.53 -0.53
CA ALA A 103 8.18 21.86 0.20
C ALA A 103 7.35 20.93 -0.69
N ILE A 104 6.81 19.87 -0.08
CA ILE A 104 5.93 18.88 -0.76
C ILE A 104 4.45 19.33 -0.73
N GLU A 105 4.11 20.42 -0.02
CA GLU A 105 2.76 20.99 -0.06
C GLU A 105 2.42 21.48 -1.48
N GLU A 106 1.26 21.01 -1.96
CA GLU A 106 0.67 21.24 -3.27
C GLU A 106 1.10 22.57 -3.92
N GLY A 107 2.11 22.51 -4.80
CA GLY A 107 2.34 23.51 -5.84
C GLY A 107 2.71 24.93 -5.38
N MET A 108 3.33 25.15 -4.21
CA MET A 108 3.80 26.49 -3.83
C MET A 108 5.31 26.58 -3.65
N LEU A 109 5.96 27.28 -4.60
CA LEU A 109 7.34 27.74 -4.48
C LEU A 109 7.45 28.76 -3.35
N HIS A 110 7.96 28.35 -2.19
CA HIS A 110 8.52 29.29 -1.22
C HIS A 110 10.01 29.47 -1.51
N LEU A 111 10.30 30.47 -2.35
CA LEU A 111 11.65 30.97 -2.56
C LEU A 111 12.06 31.76 -1.31
N HIS A 112 12.82 31.16 -0.40
CA HIS A 112 13.54 31.93 0.61
C HIS A 112 14.64 32.74 -0.10
N GLY A 113 14.35 34.01 -0.34
CA GLY A 113 15.29 34.96 -0.91
C GLY A 113 16.51 35.11 -0.01
N ARG A 114 17.67 34.70 -0.54
CA ARG A 114 18.98 35.02 0.01
C ARG A 114 19.30 36.47 -0.37
N GLY A 115 18.92 37.42 0.49
CA GLY A 115 19.41 38.79 0.42
C GLY A 115 20.84 38.85 0.95
N PHE A 116 21.81 38.97 0.05
CA PHE A 116 23.17 39.38 0.38
C PHE A 116 23.18 40.83 0.92
N GLY A 117 24.13 41.12 1.81
CA GLY A 117 24.09 42.24 2.73
C GLY A 117 24.45 43.62 2.18
N GLU A 118 24.34 44.60 3.08
CA GLU A 118 25.01 45.90 3.02
C GLU A 118 25.38 46.33 4.45
N GLU A 119 26.68 46.50 4.67
CA GLU A 119 27.30 47.14 5.82
C GLU A 119 26.98 48.65 5.82
N SER A 120 26.79 49.27 6.99
CA SER A 120 27.23 50.65 7.33
C SER A 120 26.82 51.05 8.76
N GLU A 121 27.82 51.07 9.65
CA GLU A 121 28.22 52.13 10.60
C GLU A 121 27.18 53.03 11.34
N GLU A 122 27.31 53.00 12.67
CA GLU A 122 27.23 54.05 13.71
C GLU A 122 26.35 55.31 13.54
N ALA A 123 25.43 55.51 14.50
CA ALA A 123 25.42 56.63 15.46
C ALA A 123 24.46 56.37 16.64
#